data_AF-A0A9D1R1M6-F1
#
_entry.id   AF-A0A9D1R1M6-F1
#
_cell.length_a   1.000
_cell.length_b   1.000
_cell.length_c   1.000
_cell.angle_alpha   90.00
_cell.angle_beta   90.00
_cell.angle_gamma   90.00
#
_symmetry.space_group_name_H-M   'P 1'
#
loop_
_entity.id
_entity.type
_entity.pdbx_description
1 polymer ?
#
loop_
_entity_poly.entity_id
_entity_poly.type
_entity_poly.pdbx_seq_one_letter_code
_entity_poly.pdbx_strand_id
1 'polypeptide(L)' 'MPRYKVHYVEGPNESLRISRERVVEAASFADALRPFTVWPVVETYDHRSACAQNPGTSLYYMEAWEAFLL' A
#
# COMPACT_ATOMS: atom_id res chain seq x y z
N MET A 1 -17.79 2.20 -8.52
CA MET A 1 -16.53 2.75 -7.98
C MET A 1 -15.41 1.79 -8.33
N PRO A 2 -14.19 2.27 -8.64
CA PRO A 2 -13.03 1.41 -8.82
C PRO A 2 -12.82 0.47 -7.62
N ARG A 3 -12.33 -0.74 -7.91
CA ARG A 3 -11.98 -1.73 -6.88
C ARG A 3 -10.47 -1.79 -6.75
N TYR A 4 -10.00 -1.84 -5.52
CA TYR A 4 -8.58 -1.93 -5.22
C TYR A 4 -8.31 -3.15 -4.37
N LYS A 5 -7.32 -3.94 -4.76
CA LYS A 5 -6.69 -4.91 -3.87
C LYS A 5 -5.68 -4.16 -3.01
N VAL A 6 -5.90 -4.13 -1.71
CA VAL A 6 -5.03 -3.49 -0.74
C VAL A 6 -4.35 -4.57 0.10
N HIS A 7 -3.04 -4.47 0.25
CA HIS A 7 -2.30 -5.33 1.17
C HIS A 7 -1.29 -4.57 2.01
N TYR A 8 -0.87 -5.20 3.10
CA TYR A 8 0.21 -4.72 3.95
C TYR A 8 1.41 -5.63 3.81
N VAL A 9 2.57 -5.02 3.56
CA VAL A 9 3.86 -5.69 3.45
C VAL A 9 4.76 -5.24 4.59
N GLU A 10 5.45 -6.19 5.22
CA GLU A 10 6.45 -5.89 6.24
C GLU A 10 7.60 -6.89 6.23
N GLY A 11 8.76 -6.46 6.73
CA GLY A 11 9.88 -7.33 7.05
C GLY A 11 11.23 -6.83 6.53
N PRO A 12 12.30 -7.60 6.76
CA PRO A 12 13.58 -7.38 6.10
C PRO A 12 13.45 -7.49 4.58
N ASN A 13 14.23 -6.72 3.82
CA ASN A 13 14.12 -6.64 2.35
C ASN A 13 14.16 -8.00 1.64
N GLU A 14 14.96 -8.95 2.14
CA GLU A 14 15.08 -10.30 1.56
C GLU A 14 14.00 -11.29 2.03
N SER A 15 13.16 -10.87 2.98
CA SER A 15 12.14 -11.72 3.59
C SER A 15 10.84 -10.96 3.84
N LEU A 16 10.44 -10.12 2.88
CA LEU A 16 9.18 -9.38 2.93
C LEU A 16 8.00 -10.35 2.92
N ARG A 17 6.99 -10.03 3.72
CA ARG A 17 5.77 -10.83 3.84
C ARG A 17 4.55 -9.95 3.71
N ILE A 18 3.54 -10.48 3.02
CA ILE A 18 2.20 -9.91 3.00
C ILE A 18 1.42 -10.52 4.17
N SER A 19 0.96 -9.70 5.11
CA SER A 19 0.23 -10.20 6.29
C SER A 19 -1.25 -9.79 6.32
N ARG A 20 -1.67 -8.83 5.51
CA ARG A 20 -3.07 -8.38 5.42
C ARG A 20 -3.46 -8.16 3.96
N GLU A 21 -4.63 -8.64 3.58
CA GLU A 21 -5.18 -8.44 2.23
C GLU A 21 -6.68 -8.15 2.31
N ARG A 22 -7.13 -7.14 1.57
CA ARG A 22 -8.53 -6.71 1.46
C ARG A 22 -8.80 -6.23 0.04
N VAL A 23 -10.05 -6.35 -0.39
CA VAL A 23 -10.55 -5.62 -1.56
C VAL A 23 -11.49 -4.53 -1.09
N VAL A 24 -11.28 -3.31 -1.55
CA VAL A 24 -12.08 -2.13 -1.20
C VAL A 24 -12.59 -1.42 -2.44
N GLU A 25 -13.70 -0.71 -2.31
CA GLU A 25 -14.20 0.22 -3.32
C GLU A 25 -13.90 1.64 -2.86
N ALA A 26 -13.27 2.44 -3.72
CA ALA A 26 -12.88 3.82 -3.40
C ALA A 26 -12.86 4.69 -4.65
N ALA A 27 -12.83 6.02 -4.48
CA ALA A 27 -12.75 6.97 -5.59
C ALA A 27 -11.32 7.19 -6.11
N SER A 28 -10.31 6.89 -5.30
CA SER A 28 -8.89 7.06 -5.60
C SER A 28 -8.02 6.08 -4.81
N PHE A 29 -6.73 5.97 -5.15
CA PHE A 29 -5.78 5.19 -4.34
C PHE A 29 -5.62 5.78 -2.93
N ALA A 30 -5.59 7.11 -2.81
CA ALA A 30 -5.52 7.77 -1.52
C ALA A 30 -6.72 7.41 -0.64
N ASP A 31 -7.93 7.41 -1.20
CA ASP A 31 -9.15 7.01 -0.47
C ASP A 31 -9.16 5.51 -0.15
N ALA A 32 -8.59 4.67 -1.02
CA ALA A 32 -8.47 3.23 -0.79
C ALA A 32 -7.52 2.91 0.38
N LEU A 33 -6.43 3.67 0.53
CA LEU A 33 -5.40 3.45 1.55
C LEU A 33 -5.68 4.18 2.87
N ARG A 34 -6.44 5.28 2.86
CA ARG A 34 -6.77 6.10 4.04
C ARG A 34 -7.35 5.33 5.24
N PRO A 35 -8.17 4.27 5.07
CA PRO A 35 -8.65 3.48 6.21
C PRO A 35 -7.54 2.67 6.92
N PHE A 36 -6.42 2.42 6.24
CA PHE A 36 -5.36 1.53 6.71
C PHE A 36 -4.14 2.28 7.24
N THR A 37 -3.92 3.51 6.77
CA THR A 37 -2.76 4.30 7.14
C THR A 37 -2.97 5.80 6.94
N VAL A 38 -2.17 6.59 7.66
CA VAL A 38 -2.04 8.05 7.50
C VAL A 38 -0.74 8.44 6.77
N TRP A 39 0.03 7.45 6.31
CA TRP A 39 1.31 7.68 5.64
C TRP A 39 1.13 8.30 4.24
N PRO A 40 2.13 9.04 3.73
CA PRO A 40 2.07 9.61 2.39
C PRO A 40 1.87 8.54 1.32
N VAL A 41 0.90 8.75 0.43
CA VAL A 41 0.61 7.86 -0.68
C VAL A 41 1.36 8.34 -1.92
N VAL A 42 2.06 7.42 -2.58
CA VAL A 42 2.74 7.64 -3.86
C VAL A 42 2.14 6.70 -4.89
N GLU A 43 1.55 7.27 -5.94
CA GLU A 43 1.01 6.51 -7.07
C GLU A 43 2.10 6.19 -8.09
N THR A 44 2.02 5.02 -8.72
CA THR A 44 2.90 4.65 -9.83
C THR A 44 2.53 5.42 -11.10
N TYR A 45 3.52 5.68 -11.95
CA TYR A 45 3.32 6.44 -13.20
C TYR A 45 2.34 5.79 -14.18
N ASP A 46 2.14 4.48 -14.10
CA ASP A 46 1.16 3.77 -14.91
C ASP A 46 -0.27 3.83 -14.33
N HIS A 47 -0.45 4.49 -13.18
CA HIS A 47 -1.71 4.64 -12.46
C HIS A 47 -2.43 3.32 -12.14
N ARG A 48 -1.67 2.22 -12.02
CA ARG A 48 -2.21 0.89 -11.67
C ARG A 48 -1.99 0.51 -10.22
N SER A 49 -1.11 1.21 -9.52
CA SER A 49 -0.85 0.96 -8.12
C SER A 49 -0.45 2.21 -7.35
N ALA A 50 -0.53 2.11 -6.02
CA ALA A 50 0.01 3.11 -5.12
C ALA A 50 0.59 2.45 -3.88
N CYS A 51 1.59 3.08 -3.30
CA CYS A 51 2.25 2.63 -2.08
C CYS A 51 2.28 3.75 -1.05
N ALA A 52 2.02 3.39 0.21
CA ALA A 52 2.23 4.24 1.36
C ALA A 52 3.23 3.55 2.29
N GLN A 53 4.48 4.03 2.28
CA GLN A 53 5.56 3.48 3.10
C GLN A 53 5.61 4.19 4.46
N ASN A 54 5.84 3.43 5.54
CA ASN A 54 5.96 3.98 6.88
C ASN A 54 7.15 4.95 6.98
N PRO A 55 6.93 6.24 7.29
CA PRO A 55 8.02 7.19 7.45
C PRO A 55 8.97 6.78 8.59
N GLY A 56 10.27 6.80 8.30
CA GLY A 56 11.30 6.52 9.30
C GLY A 56 11.66 5.04 9.49
N THR A 57 11.12 4.14 8.67
CA THR A 57 11.63 2.75 8.61
C THR A 57 13.06 2.68 8.12
N SER A 58 13.82 1.72 8.66
CA SER A 58 15.20 1.43 8.26
C SER A 58 15.31 1.08 6.77
N LEU A 59 16.46 1.36 6.14
CA LEU A 59 16.73 0.91 4.77
C LEU A 59 16.71 -0.61 4.60
N TYR A 60 16.89 -1.37 5.68
CA TYR A 60 16.92 -2.83 5.67
C TYR A 60 15.61 -3.49 6.10
N TYR A 61 14.60 -2.68 6.45
CA TYR A 61 13.29 -3.16 6.91
C TYR A 61 12.20 -2.32 6.27
N MET A 62 11.29 -2.96 5.55
CA MET A 62 10.17 -2.28 4.93
C MET A 62 8.90 -2.46 5.76
N GLU A 63 8.09 -1.42 5.77
CA GLU A 63 6.71 -1.48 6.22
C GLU A 63 5.89 -0.58 5.30
N ALA A 64 4.93 -1.15 4.58
CA ALA A 64 4.14 -0.39 3.62
C ALA A 64 2.75 -0.97 3.41
N TRP A 65 1.81 -0.09 3.04
CA TRP A 65 0.54 -0.47 2.45
C TRP A 65 0.59 -0.25 0.94
N GLU A 66 0.18 -1.24 0.17
CA GLU A 66 0.10 -1.14 -1.29
C GLU A 66 -1.34 -1.35 -1.74
N ALA A 67 -1.75 -0.62 -2.77
CA ALA A 67 -3.05 -0.74 -3.41
C ALA A 67 -2.85 -0.96 -4.91
N PHE A 68 -3.60 -1.90 -5.47
CA PHE A 68 -3.58 -2.26 -6.89
C PHE A 68 -4.99 -2.15 -7.45
N LEU A 69 -5.13 -1.46 -8.59
CA LEU A 69 -6.40 -1.36 -9.30
C LEU A 69 -6.78 -2.74 -9.88
N LEU A 70 -8.02 -3.16 -9.65
CA LEU A 70 -8.61 -4.41 -10.16
C LEU A 70 -9.42 -4.19 -11.44
#